data_AF-A0A1E9J2A9-F1
#
_entry.id   AF-A0A1E9J2A9-F1
#
_cell.length_a   1.000
_cell.length_b   1.000
_cell.length_c   1.000
_cell.angle_alpha   90.00
_cell.angle_beta   90.00
_cell.angle_gamma   90.00
#
_symmetry.space_group_name_H-M   'P 1'
#
loop_
_entity.id
_entity.type
_entity.pdbx_description
1 polymer ?
#
loop_
_entity_poly.entity_id
_entity_poly.type
_entity_poly.pdbx_seq_one_letter_code
_entity_poly.pdbx_strand_id
1 'polypeptide(L)'
;MKKIIIAAALIISCVSFAEMAKKEKPVLEWSVQPQLGIIKGDYYKNEKRFRQGHLGTLEVVKKDGKIVLVEFNEMTRPNYYNRYFQNVSKRMSSYNFKMGEAKGAAWIQGVLKTEKQMMDEQRLTGDFDTVAGASNSIQQSMVPLAAELAPQTEKPSKAKFYSIAEDLGKGITGRLKVVVEDGKIISCRYDEIFADSPEDIKLPRQKQYYRQSKYESVDFDEDSRIGFNIQMDELNDKVVATQNMLDLTGLPATEETGDYKKSGFTTRNTAWDNYLKLAEKLQAEMKKDKVIK
;
A
#
# COMPACT_ATOMS: atom_id res chain seq x y z
N MET A 1 -71.74 46.86 -21.80
CA MET A 1 -70.61 46.48 -22.67
C MET A 1 -69.37 46.24 -21.82
N LYS A 2 -68.73 45.10 -22.10
CA LYS A 2 -67.44 44.57 -21.60
C LYS A 2 -66.42 45.61 -21.11
N LYS A 3 -65.77 45.33 -19.98
CA LYS A 3 -64.39 44.80 -19.92
C LYS A 3 -63.96 44.54 -18.46
N ILE A 4 -63.87 43.26 -18.12
CA ILE A 4 -63.15 42.76 -16.95
C ILE A 4 -61.66 42.83 -17.31
N ILE A 5 -60.86 43.58 -16.55
CA ILE A 5 -59.41 43.55 -16.65
C ILE A 5 -58.90 42.74 -15.46
N ILE A 6 -58.46 41.52 -15.76
CA ILE A 6 -57.74 40.64 -14.85
C ILE A 6 -56.30 41.18 -14.78
N ALA A 7 -55.93 41.78 -13.66
CA ALA A 7 -54.53 42.09 -13.37
C ALA A 7 -53.86 40.79 -12.89
N ALA A 8 -53.05 40.19 -13.76
CA ALA A 8 -52.22 39.05 -13.42
C ALA A 8 -51.13 39.46 -12.42
N ALA A 9 -51.12 38.83 -11.24
CA ALA A 9 -50.04 38.93 -10.30
C ALA A 9 -48.81 38.20 -10.87
N LEU A 10 -47.82 38.96 -11.34
CA LEU A 10 -46.51 38.43 -11.69
C LEU A 10 -45.67 38.39 -10.40
N ILE A 11 -45.71 37.26 -9.68
CA ILE A 11 -44.72 36.97 -8.64
C ILE A 11 -43.43 36.61 -9.37
N ILE A 12 -42.55 37.60 -9.54
CA ILE A 12 -41.16 37.35 -9.93
C ILE A 12 -40.48 36.75 -8.71
N SER A 13 -40.48 35.42 -8.62
CA SER A 13 -39.57 34.72 -7.71
C SER A 13 -38.15 34.93 -8.27
N CYS A 14 -37.43 35.91 -7.71
CA CYS A 14 -35.99 35.99 -7.87
C CYS A 14 -35.37 34.76 -7.23
N VAL A 15 -35.27 33.67 -8.00
CA VAL A 15 -34.36 32.58 -7.68
C VAL A 15 -32.96 33.16 -7.89
N SER A 16 -32.36 33.62 -6.80
CA SER A 16 -30.94 33.88 -6.76
C SER A 16 -30.25 32.55 -7.11
N PHE A 17 -29.79 32.43 -8.35
CA PHE A 17 -28.70 31.52 -8.67
C PHE A 17 -27.48 32.06 -7.94
N ALA A 18 -27.37 31.72 -6.66
CA ALA A 18 -26.08 31.73 -6.01
C ALA A 18 -25.21 30.81 -6.88
N GLU A 19 -24.23 31.37 -7.56
CA GLU A 19 -23.06 30.63 -7.98
C GLU A 19 -22.66 29.77 -6.79
N MET A 20 -22.89 28.47 -6.88
CA MET A 20 -22.25 27.53 -5.98
C MET A 20 -20.77 27.76 -6.17
N ALA A 21 -20.16 28.53 -5.27
CA ALA A 21 -18.73 28.65 -5.15
C ALA A 21 -18.19 27.22 -5.30
N LYS A 22 -17.37 27.00 -6.32
CA LYS A 22 -16.60 25.75 -6.44
C LYS A 22 -15.88 25.62 -5.11
N LYS A 23 -16.41 24.78 -4.22
CA LYS A 23 -15.72 24.38 -2.99
C LYS A 23 -14.36 23.91 -3.48
N GLU A 24 -13.30 24.65 -3.13
CA GLU A 24 -11.94 24.22 -3.43
C GLU A 24 -11.85 22.78 -2.96
N LYS A 25 -11.50 21.88 -3.89
CA LYS A 25 -11.36 20.47 -3.54
C LYS A 25 -10.29 20.41 -2.46
N PRO A 26 -10.56 19.77 -1.30
CA PRO A 26 -9.57 19.69 -0.24
C PRO A 26 -8.29 19.08 -0.80
N VAL A 27 -7.15 19.69 -0.46
CA VAL A 27 -5.85 19.18 -0.86
C VAL A 27 -5.64 17.83 -0.17
N LEU A 28 -5.50 16.80 -0.99
CA LEU A 28 -5.24 15.45 -0.55
C LEU A 28 -3.75 15.31 -0.23
N GLU A 29 -3.43 15.16 1.06
CA GLU A 29 -2.05 15.07 1.54
C GLU A 29 -1.84 13.77 2.34
N TRP A 30 -0.97 12.92 1.82
CA TRP A 30 -0.42 11.75 2.50
C TRP A 30 0.89 11.34 1.83
N SER A 31 1.70 10.56 2.55
CA SER A 31 2.87 9.88 2.00
C SER A 31 2.66 8.37 2.04
N VAL A 32 3.05 7.67 0.98
CA VAL A 32 3.14 6.20 1.00
C VAL A 32 4.59 5.72 1.13
N GLN A 33 5.54 6.64 1.27
CA GLN A 33 6.96 6.28 1.33
C GLN A 33 7.25 5.50 2.62
N PRO A 34 7.96 4.37 2.53
CA PRO A 34 8.42 3.65 3.71
C PRO A 34 9.54 4.43 4.39
N GLN A 35 9.77 4.14 5.67
CA GLN A 35 10.99 4.57 6.34
C GLN A 35 12.21 3.94 5.64
N LEU A 36 13.17 4.78 5.23
CA LEU A 36 14.42 4.34 4.60
C LEU A 36 15.33 3.62 5.59
N GLY A 37 16.18 2.73 5.06
CA GLY A 37 17.09 1.90 5.84
C GLY A 37 16.43 0.59 6.29
N ILE A 38 17.10 -0.09 7.24
CA ILE A 38 16.68 -1.40 7.72
C ILE A 38 15.74 -1.28 8.92
N ILE A 39 14.58 -1.93 8.84
CA ILE A 39 13.70 -2.22 9.97
C ILE A 39 13.73 -3.71 10.24
N LYS A 40 13.93 -4.11 11.50
CA LYS A 40 13.92 -5.52 11.89
C LYS A 40 13.41 -5.71 13.31
N GLY A 41 12.89 -6.89 13.60
CA GLY A 41 12.41 -7.25 14.94
C GLY A 41 11.50 -8.47 14.95
N ASP A 42 10.85 -8.68 16.09
CA ASP A 42 9.82 -9.69 16.29
C ASP A 42 8.58 -9.32 15.49
N TYR A 43 8.09 -10.28 14.71
CA TYR A 43 6.99 -10.09 13.78
C TYR A 43 5.69 -10.63 14.33
N TYR A 44 4.64 -9.83 14.22
CA TYR A 44 3.28 -10.19 14.59
C TYR A 44 2.35 -9.77 13.47
N LYS A 45 1.46 -10.67 13.05
CA LYS A 45 0.50 -10.42 11.97
C LYS A 45 -0.87 -10.93 12.40
N ASN A 46 -1.90 -10.14 12.12
CA ASN A 46 -3.29 -10.61 12.15
C ASN A 46 -4.00 -10.18 10.88
N GLU A 47 -4.90 -11.02 10.38
CA GLU A 47 -5.73 -10.71 9.23
C GLU A 47 -7.14 -11.27 9.40
N LYS A 48 -8.15 -10.48 9.04
CA LYS A 48 -9.55 -10.88 9.22
C LYS A 48 -10.46 -10.20 8.23
N ARG A 49 -11.47 -10.94 7.78
CA ARG A 49 -12.53 -10.37 6.96
C ARG A 49 -13.52 -9.59 7.82
N PHE A 50 -13.95 -8.44 7.32
CA PHE A 50 -14.94 -7.58 7.94
C PHE A 50 -15.88 -6.99 6.88
N ARG A 51 -17.00 -6.41 7.31
CA ARG A 51 -17.96 -5.67 6.46
C ARG A 51 -18.28 -6.38 5.13
N GLN A 52 -18.79 -7.61 5.23
CA GLN A 52 -19.19 -8.43 4.08
C GLN A 52 -18.03 -8.85 3.15
N GLY A 53 -16.80 -8.88 3.66
CA GLY A 53 -15.69 -9.59 3.00
C GLY A 53 -14.46 -8.77 2.67
N HIS A 54 -14.37 -7.50 3.09
CA HIS A 54 -13.11 -6.74 3.04
C HIS A 54 -12.09 -7.47 3.90
N LEU A 55 -10.83 -7.56 3.48
CA LEU A 55 -9.77 -8.20 4.27
C LEU A 55 -8.91 -7.11 4.88
N GLY A 56 -8.91 -6.99 6.21
CA GLY A 56 -7.92 -6.18 6.91
C GLY A 56 -6.72 -7.03 7.27
N THR A 57 -5.52 -6.48 7.12
CA THR A 57 -4.25 -7.11 7.49
C THR A 57 -3.46 -6.09 8.31
N LEU A 58 -3.09 -6.46 9.53
CA LEU A 58 -2.26 -5.65 10.42
C LEU A 58 -0.95 -6.38 10.68
N GLU A 59 0.16 -5.70 10.40
CA GLU A 59 1.52 -6.13 10.69
C GLU A 59 2.09 -5.22 11.79
N VAL A 60 2.70 -5.82 12.81
CA VAL A 60 3.41 -5.10 13.88
C VAL A 60 4.80 -5.70 14.05
N VAL A 61 5.80 -4.84 14.16
CA VAL A 61 7.19 -5.25 14.45
C VAL A 61 7.64 -4.61 15.75
N LYS A 62 8.18 -5.44 16.66
CA LYS A 62 8.82 -4.96 17.88
C LYS A 62 10.30 -5.26 17.90
N LYS A 63 11.11 -4.29 18.30
CA LYS A 63 12.54 -4.44 18.53
C LYS A 63 12.88 -3.90 19.91
N ASP A 64 13.54 -4.72 20.73
CA ASP A 64 13.95 -4.36 22.09
C ASP A 64 12.78 -3.81 22.94
N GLY A 65 11.61 -4.46 22.83
CA GLY A 65 10.38 -4.09 23.53
C GLY A 65 9.62 -2.91 22.91
N LYS A 66 10.18 -2.19 21.93
CA LYS A 66 9.57 -1.03 21.28
C LYS A 66 8.90 -1.39 19.96
N ILE A 67 7.74 -0.81 19.69
CA ILE A 67 7.07 -0.87 18.39
C ILE A 67 7.90 -0.04 17.41
N VAL A 68 8.40 -0.67 16.35
CA VAL A 68 9.20 -0.03 15.30
C VAL A 68 8.50 0.00 13.93
N LEU A 69 7.40 -0.75 13.79
CA LEU A 69 6.53 -0.70 12.62
C LEU A 69 5.11 -1.08 13.03
N VAL A 70 4.14 -0.34 12.52
CA VAL A 70 2.74 -0.73 12.43
C VAL A 70 2.31 -0.46 11.00
N GLU A 71 1.83 -1.48 10.29
CA GLU A 71 1.37 -1.36 8.91
C GLU A 71 0.03 -2.07 8.75
N PHE A 72 -1.00 -1.31 8.41
CA PHE A 72 -2.33 -1.79 8.13
C PHE A 72 -2.66 -1.64 6.64
N ASN A 73 -3.16 -2.72 6.06
CA ASN A 73 -3.76 -2.70 4.74
C ASN A 73 -5.19 -3.20 4.79
N GLU A 74 -5.99 -2.75 3.83
CA GLU A 74 -7.29 -3.31 3.56
C GLU A 74 -7.39 -3.66 2.07
N MET A 75 -7.68 -4.93 1.77
CA MET A 75 -8.15 -5.33 0.46
C MET A 75 -9.66 -5.13 0.38
N THR A 76 -10.12 -4.56 -0.73
CA THR A 76 -11.54 -4.51 -1.04
C THR A 76 -12.14 -5.91 -1.16
N ARG A 77 -13.40 -6.05 -0.76
CA ARG A 77 -14.10 -7.33 -0.82
C ARG A 77 -14.22 -7.89 -2.25
N PRO A 78 -14.34 -9.22 -2.43
CA PRO A 78 -14.48 -9.84 -3.75
C PRO A 78 -15.69 -9.34 -4.54
N ASN A 79 -16.78 -8.99 -3.85
CA ASN A 79 -18.00 -8.44 -4.44
C ASN A 79 -18.10 -6.91 -4.26
N TYR A 80 -16.97 -6.20 -4.27
CA TYR A 80 -16.98 -4.74 -4.21
C TYR A 80 -17.81 -4.16 -5.35
N TYR A 81 -18.60 -3.12 -5.07
CA TYR A 81 -19.61 -2.62 -6.02
C TYR A 81 -18.98 -2.06 -7.30
N ASN A 82 -17.78 -1.49 -7.19
CA ASN A 82 -16.99 -1.12 -8.36
C ASN A 82 -16.06 -2.29 -8.70
N ARG A 83 -16.34 -2.97 -9.82
CA ARG A 83 -15.56 -4.11 -10.31
C ARG A 83 -14.06 -3.78 -10.47
N TYR A 84 -13.75 -2.53 -10.80
CA TYR A 84 -12.38 -2.04 -10.92
C TYR A 84 -11.56 -2.19 -9.63
N PHE A 85 -12.24 -2.18 -8.48
CA PHE A 85 -11.63 -2.31 -7.17
C PHE A 85 -12.13 -3.56 -6.45
N GLN A 86 -12.28 -4.70 -7.10
CA GLN A 86 -12.56 -5.97 -6.41
C GLN A 86 -11.25 -6.69 -6.08
N ASN A 87 -11.05 -7.08 -4.82
CA ASN A 87 -9.80 -7.68 -4.34
C ASN A 87 -8.56 -6.80 -4.56
N VAL A 88 -8.73 -5.48 -4.48
CA VAL A 88 -7.67 -4.50 -4.68
C VAL A 88 -7.24 -3.96 -3.34
N SER A 89 -5.93 -3.95 -3.11
CA SER A 89 -5.31 -3.27 -1.97
C SER A 89 -5.62 -1.79 -2.00
N LYS A 90 -5.97 -1.22 -0.84
CA LYS A 90 -6.24 0.21 -0.74
C LYS A 90 -4.99 1.03 -0.48
N ARG A 91 -3.94 0.48 0.14
CA ARG A 91 -2.82 1.27 0.69
C ARG A 91 -2.05 2.05 -0.36
N MET A 92 -1.69 1.40 -1.46
CA MET A 92 -0.83 1.99 -2.50
C MET A 92 -1.45 1.91 -3.90
N SER A 93 -2.78 2.01 -3.98
CA SER A 93 -3.51 2.02 -5.26
C SER A 93 -4.25 3.33 -5.50
N SER A 94 -4.72 3.51 -6.75
CA SER A 94 -5.54 4.66 -7.14
C SER A 94 -6.88 4.79 -6.41
N TYR A 95 -7.27 3.79 -5.59
CA TYR A 95 -8.45 3.84 -4.73
C TYR A 95 -8.47 5.11 -3.86
N ASN A 96 -7.32 5.50 -3.31
CA ASN A 96 -7.23 6.67 -2.42
C ASN A 96 -7.58 7.97 -3.12
N PHE A 97 -7.16 8.15 -4.38
CA PHE A 97 -7.50 9.33 -5.16
C PHE A 97 -8.99 9.40 -5.46
N LYS A 98 -9.59 8.31 -5.96
CA LYS A 98 -11.03 8.28 -6.25
C LYS A 98 -11.88 8.49 -5.00
N MET A 99 -11.45 7.98 -3.85
CA MET A 99 -12.10 8.23 -2.56
C MET A 99 -11.95 9.67 -2.10
N GLY A 100 -10.75 10.23 -2.20
CA GLY A 100 -10.47 11.61 -1.83
C GLY A 100 -11.27 12.59 -2.68
N GLU A 101 -11.38 12.36 -3.99
CA GLU A 101 -12.23 13.16 -4.88
C GLU A 101 -13.72 13.10 -4.51
N ALA A 102 -14.21 11.91 -4.12
CA ALA A 102 -15.62 11.71 -3.81
C ALA A 102 -16.03 12.17 -2.40
N LYS A 103 -15.11 12.10 -1.42
CA LYS A 103 -15.43 12.29 0.00
C LYS A 103 -14.64 13.39 0.70
N GLY A 104 -13.65 13.97 0.02
CA GLY A 104 -12.77 15.00 0.56
C GLY A 104 -11.65 14.49 1.47
N ALA A 105 -11.54 13.18 1.68
CA ALA A 105 -10.46 12.53 2.41
C ALA A 105 -10.17 11.15 1.82
N ALA A 106 -8.89 10.81 1.68
CA ALA A 106 -8.46 9.48 1.29
C ALA A 106 -8.49 8.53 2.51
N TRP A 107 -8.75 7.25 2.25
CA TRP A 107 -8.75 6.22 3.29
C TRP A 107 -7.40 6.13 4.01
N ILE A 108 -6.31 6.18 3.26
CA ILE A 108 -4.94 6.05 3.78
C ILE A 108 -4.56 7.13 4.80
N GLN A 109 -5.14 8.33 4.71
CA GLN A 109 -4.86 9.42 5.66
C GLN A 109 -5.23 9.05 7.10
N GLY A 110 -6.38 8.40 7.30
CA GLY A 110 -6.81 7.94 8.62
C GLY A 110 -5.93 6.80 9.13
N VAL A 111 -5.51 5.90 8.24
CA VAL A 111 -4.68 4.74 8.57
C VAL A 111 -3.29 5.21 9.02
N LEU A 112 -2.60 6.02 8.22
CA LEU A 112 -1.27 6.54 8.55
C LEU A 112 -1.28 7.33 9.86
N LYS A 113 -2.32 8.13 10.10
CA LYS A 113 -2.49 8.86 11.37
C LYS A 113 -2.61 7.91 12.56
N THR A 114 -3.31 6.78 12.40
CA THR A 114 -3.48 5.78 13.46
C THR A 114 -2.20 4.98 13.69
N GLU A 115 -1.53 4.55 12.63
CA GLU A 115 -0.23 3.86 12.71
C GLU A 115 0.80 4.73 13.43
N LYS A 116 0.86 6.02 13.07
CA LYS A 116 1.73 6.98 13.74
C LYS A 116 1.43 7.12 15.23
N GLN A 117 0.17 7.25 15.62
CA GLN A 117 -0.21 7.28 17.05
C GLN A 117 0.22 6.00 17.77
N MET A 118 0.00 4.82 17.18
CA MET A 118 0.42 3.54 17.78
C MET A 118 1.94 3.47 17.98
N MET A 119 2.72 3.96 17.03
CA MET A 119 4.17 4.01 17.11
C MET A 119 4.68 5.10 18.07
N ASP A 120 4.14 6.31 18.02
CA ASP A 120 4.57 7.42 18.89
C ASP A 120 4.24 7.15 20.36
N GLU A 121 3.04 6.62 20.62
CA GLU A 121 2.54 6.34 21.97
C GLU A 121 2.91 4.94 22.48
N GLN A 122 3.54 4.12 21.62
CA GLN A 122 3.98 2.75 21.93
C GLN A 122 2.85 1.87 22.49
N ARG A 123 1.64 1.99 21.91
CA ARG A 123 0.46 1.18 22.27
C ARG A 123 -0.31 0.72 21.03
N LEU A 124 -0.90 -0.47 21.09
CA LEU A 124 -1.72 -1.04 20.02
C LEU A 124 -3.23 -0.88 20.27
N THR A 125 -3.63 -0.57 21.49
CA THR A 125 -5.03 -0.54 21.92
C THR A 125 -5.39 0.80 22.54
N GLY A 126 -6.69 1.03 22.71
CA GLY A 126 -7.27 2.27 23.19
C GLY A 126 -7.86 3.11 22.06
N ASP A 127 -8.23 4.33 22.39
CA ASP A 127 -8.82 5.27 21.44
C ASP A 127 -7.74 5.92 20.59
N PHE A 128 -8.05 6.17 19.32
CA PHE A 128 -7.15 6.82 18.37
C PHE A 128 -7.91 7.89 17.61
N ASP A 129 -7.24 9.03 17.39
CA ASP A 129 -7.78 10.08 16.56
C ASP A 129 -7.80 9.64 15.10
N THR A 130 -8.98 9.71 14.48
CA THR A 130 -9.15 9.36 13.07
C THR A 130 -9.48 10.59 12.23
N VAL A 131 -9.46 10.42 10.90
CA VAL A 131 -9.90 11.45 9.94
C VAL A 131 -11.33 11.14 9.53
N ALA A 132 -12.21 12.14 9.55
CA ALA A 132 -13.58 12.01 9.10
C ALA A 132 -13.64 11.44 7.67
N GLY A 133 -14.42 10.38 7.46
CA GLY A 133 -14.52 9.69 6.17
C GLY A 133 -13.61 8.45 6.00
N ALA A 134 -12.62 8.25 6.88
CA ALA A 134 -11.73 7.08 6.90
C ALA A 134 -11.87 6.19 8.16
N SER A 135 -12.73 6.56 9.11
CA SER A 135 -12.85 5.93 10.43
C SER A 135 -13.36 4.49 10.42
N ASN A 136 -14.26 4.12 9.50
CA ASN A 136 -14.92 2.81 9.52
C ASN A 136 -13.94 1.63 9.46
N SER A 137 -12.93 1.69 8.58
CA SER A 137 -11.94 0.61 8.45
C SER A 137 -11.05 0.52 9.68
N ILE A 138 -10.76 1.65 10.32
CA ILE A 138 -9.96 1.72 11.53
C ILE A 138 -10.73 1.07 12.69
N GLN A 139 -11.97 1.51 12.90
CA GLN A 139 -12.82 1.07 14.01
C GLN A 139 -13.29 -0.39 13.86
N GLN A 140 -13.57 -0.85 12.63
CA GLN A 140 -14.14 -2.18 12.39
C GLN A 140 -13.09 -3.24 12.02
N SER A 141 -11.82 -2.84 11.81
CA SER A 141 -10.78 -3.77 11.39
C SER A 141 -9.45 -3.49 12.08
N MET A 142 -8.80 -2.35 11.83
CA MET A 142 -7.46 -2.08 12.36
C MET A 142 -7.38 -2.19 13.89
N VAL A 143 -8.27 -1.50 14.62
CA VAL A 143 -8.30 -1.51 16.10
C VAL A 143 -8.68 -2.88 16.66
N PRO A 144 -9.73 -3.57 16.17
CA PRO A 144 -10.01 -4.95 16.56
C PRO A 144 -8.84 -5.92 16.32
N LEU A 145 -8.18 -5.85 15.16
CA LEU A 145 -7.01 -6.68 14.84
C LEU A 145 -5.85 -6.38 15.80
N ALA A 146 -5.63 -5.10 16.11
CA ALA A 146 -4.61 -4.67 17.05
C ALA A 146 -4.90 -5.16 18.48
N ALA A 147 -6.16 -5.15 18.91
CA ALA A 147 -6.58 -5.68 20.20
C ALA A 147 -6.39 -7.21 20.31
N GLU A 148 -6.69 -7.95 19.24
CA GLU A 148 -6.43 -9.40 19.17
C GLU A 148 -4.92 -9.72 19.16
N LEU A 149 -4.10 -8.84 18.56
CA LEU A 149 -2.65 -9.01 18.45
C LEU A 149 -1.89 -8.57 19.71
N ALA A 150 -2.39 -7.58 20.45
CA ALA A 150 -1.67 -6.94 21.55
C ALA A 150 -1.12 -7.91 22.61
N PRO A 151 -1.88 -8.90 23.13
CA PRO A 151 -1.35 -9.85 24.10
C PRO A 151 -0.21 -10.72 23.54
N GLN A 152 -0.20 -10.96 22.22
CA GLN A 152 0.86 -11.75 21.57
C GLN A 152 2.17 -10.96 21.53
N THR A 153 2.10 -9.63 21.44
CA THR A 153 3.27 -8.75 21.36
C THR A 153 4.02 -8.56 22.68
N GLU A 154 3.53 -9.15 23.77
CA GLU A 154 4.19 -9.16 25.08
C GLU A 154 5.30 -10.22 25.17
N LYS A 155 5.26 -11.23 24.29
CA LYS A 155 6.23 -12.32 24.25
C LYS A 155 7.03 -12.28 22.95
N PRO A 156 8.31 -12.67 22.95
CA PRO A 156 9.08 -12.73 21.72
C PRO A 156 8.43 -13.62 20.67
N SER A 157 8.44 -13.18 19.42
CA SER A 157 7.90 -13.96 18.29
C SER A 157 8.95 -14.93 17.73
N LYS A 158 8.48 -16.09 17.25
CA LYS A 158 9.32 -17.00 16.44
C LYS A 158 9.56 -16.46 15.04
N ALA A 159 8.59 -15.70 14.52
CA ALA A 159 8.74 -14.99 13.26
C ALA A 159 9.54 -13.71 13.47
N LYS A 160 10.56 -13.51 12.64
CA LYS A 160 11.40 -12.31 12.59
C LYS A 160 11.15 -11.58 11.28
N PHE A 161 10.91 -10.28 11.40
CA PHE A 161 10.73 -9.39 10.26
C PHE A 161 12.04 -8.69 9.93
N TYR A 162 12.35 -8.59 8.64
CA TYR A 162 13.44 -7.81 8.09
C TYR A 162 12.90 -7.03 6.89
N SER A 163 13.13 -5.73 6.85
CA SER A 163 12.84 -4.91 5.69
C SER A 163 13.96 -3.93 5.44
N ILE A 164 14.20 -3.61 4.18
CA ILE A 164 15.05 -2.51 3.75
C ILE A 164 14.29 -1.67 2.72
N ALA A 165 14.39 -0.35 2.85
CA ALA A 165 13.95 0.57 1.81
C ALA A 165 15.07 1.55 1.43
N GLU A 166 15.24 1.79 0.13
CA GLU A 166 16.20 2.75 -0.40
C GLU A 166 15.58 3.56 -1.54
N ASP A 167 15.96 4.84 -1.62
CA ASP A 167 15.74 5.64 -2.82
C ASP A 167 16.60 5.07 -3.96
N LEU A 168 15.92 4.62 -5.02
CA LEU A 168 16.54 4.06 -6.23
C LEU A 168 16.77 5.14 -7.30
N GLY A 169 16.41 6.38 -7.00
CA GLY A 169 16.42 7.52 -7.89
C GLY A 169 15.22 7.54 -8.83
N LYS A 170 15.11 8.63 -9.60
CA LYS A 170 14.07 8.84 -10.62
C LYS A 170 12.64 8.83 -10.07
N GLY A 171 12.48 9.04 -8.76
CA GLY A 171 11.18 9.04 -8.07
C GLY A 171 10.66 7.64 -7.74
N ILE A 172 11.56 6.67 -7.53
CA ILE A 172 11.23 5.30 -7.13
C ILE A 172 11.94 4.95 -5.82
N THR A 173 11.18 4.50 -4.85
CA THR A 173 11.69 3.88 -3.62
C THR A 173 11.50 2.38 -3.71
N GLY A 174 12.57 1.60 -3.63
CA GLY A 174 12.50 0.15 -3.55
C GLY A 174 12.30 -0.28 -2.11
N ARG A 175 11.40 -1.25 -1.87
CA ARG A 175 11.19 -1.83 -0.54
C ARG A 175 11.17 -3.34 -0.63
N LEU A 176 12.03 -3.99 0.16
CA LEU A 176 12.04 -5.42 0.35
C LEU A 176 11.58 -5.74 1.77
N LYS A 177 10.64 -6.68 1.94
CA LYS A 177 10.19 -7.27 3.21
C LYS A 177 10.46 -8.77 3.18
N VAL A 178 11.10 -9.31 4.21
CA VAL A 178 11.39 -10.72 4.38
C VAL A 178 10.96 -11.15 5.78
N VAL A 179 10.23 -12.25 5.87
CA VAL A 179 9.84 -12.87 7.14
C VAL A 179 10.53 -14.22 7.26
N VAL A 180 11.18 -14.44 8.39
CA VAL A 180 11.86 -15.69 8.72
C VAL A 180 11.25 -16.29 9.96
N GLU A 181 10.98 -17.59 9.93
CA GLU A 181 10.56 -18.35 11.10
C GLU A 181 11.39 -19.64 11.18
N ASP A 182 11.89 -19.96 12.36
CA ASP A 182 12.67 -21.18 12.63
C ASP A 182 13.81 -21.43 11.62
N GLY A 183 14.52 -20.35 11.24
CA GLY A 183 15.66 -20.42 10.32
C GLY A 183 15.29 -20.45 8.84
N LYS A 184 14.00 -20.34 8.48
CA LYS A 184 13.50 -20.41 7.10
C LYS A 184 12.78 -19.14 6.69
N ILE A 185 13.06 -18.68 5.48
CA ILE A 185 12.30 -17.62 4.82
C ILE A 185 10.91 -18.18 4.50
N ILE A 186 9.88 -17.54 5.06
CA ILE A 186 8.47 -17.88 4.82
C ILE A 186 7.75 -16.83 3.97
N SER A 187 8.36 -15.67 3.75
CA SER A 187 7.88 -14.66 2.82
C SER A 187 9.02 -13.76 2.35
N CYS A 188 8.99 -13.38 1.07
CA CYS A 188 9.88 -12.40 0.45
C CYS A 188 9.05 -11.52 -0.49
N ARG A 189 8.82 -10.26 -0.12
CA ARG A 189 7.98 -9.31 -0.86
C ARG A 189 8.79 -8.10 -1.28
N TYR A 190 8.92 -7.87 -2.57
CA TYR A 190 9.57 -6.70 -3.14
C TYR A 190 8.54 -5.80 -3.84
N ASP A 191 8.70 -4.50 -3.70
CA ASP A 191 7.88 -3.49 -4.38
C ASP A 191 8.69 -2.25 -4.73
N GLU A 192 8.21 -1.51 -5.73
CA GLU A 192 8.73 -0.23 -6.15
C GLU A 192 7.63 0.82 -6.03
N ILE A 193 7.86 1.81 -5.16
CA ILE A 193 6.88 2.80 -4.75
C ILE A 193 7.22 4.11 -5.45
N PHE A 194 6.25 4.68 -6.16
CA PHE A 194 6.40 5.96 -6.82
C PHE A 194 6.44 7.10 -5.80
N ALA A 195 7.18 8.15 -6.11
CA ALA A 195 7.30 9.33 -5.27
C ALA A 195 5.94 9.99 -4.96
N ASP A 196 5.92 10.80 -3.90
CA ASP A 196 4.69 11.46 -3.46
C ASP A 196 4.28 12.64 -4.35
N SER A 197 5.21 13.17 -5.16
CA SER A 197 4.96 14.23 -6.13
C SER A 197 5.23 13.75 -7.56
N PRO A 198 4.34 14.06 -8.53
CA PRO A 198 4.58 13.80 -9.96
C PRO A 198 5.88 14.43 -10.51
N GLU A 199 6.34 15.52 -9.90
CA GLU A 199 7.52 16.28 -10.32
C GLU A 199 8.82 15.52 -10.07
N ASP A 200 8.85 14.71 -9.01
CA ASP A 200 10.01 13.89 -8.62
C ASP A 200 10.14 12.60 -9.47
N ILE A 201 9.10 12.26 -10.23
CA ILE A 201 9.08 11.10 -11.12
C ILE A 201 9.65 11.49 -12.47
N LYS A 202 10.79 10.88 -12.84
CA LYS A 202 11.54 11.28 -14.05
C LYS A 202 10.79 10.97 -15.35
N LEU A 203 10.15 9.81 -15.45
CA LEU A 203 9.50 9.37 -16.67
C LEU A 203 8.10 9.98 -16.80
N PRO A 204 7.80 10.79 -17.85
CA PRO A 204 6.52 11.50 -17.95
C PRO A 204 5.29 10.61 -17.86
N ARG A 205 5.30 9.43 -18.51
CA ARG A 205 4.18 8.48 -18.48
C ARG A 205 3.95 7.81 -17.13
N GLN A 206 4.93 7.85 -16.23
CA GLN A 206 4.82 7.26 -14.88
C GLN A 206 4.36 8.29 -13.84
N LYS A 207 4.34 9.59 -14.17
CA LYS A 207 3.93 10.65 -13.25
C LYS A 207 2.52 10.45 -12.70
N GLN A 208 1.63 9.83 -13.48
CA GLN A 208 0.27 9.48 -13.06
C GLN A 208 0.20 8.46 -11.91
N TYR A 209 1.28 7.72 -11.66
CA TYR A 209 1.34 6.69 -10.61
C TYR A 209 1.88 7.21 -9.28
N TYR A 210 2.07 8.53 -9.11
CA TYR A 210 2.49 9.13 -7.84
C TYR A 210 1.64 8.63 -6.66
N ARG A 211 2.30 8.39 -5.52
CA ARG A 211 1.71 7.79 -4.30
C ARG A 211 1.05 6.42 -4.48
N GLN A 212 1.43 5.69 -5.52
CA GLN A 212 1.05 4.30 -5.75
C GLN A 212 2.32 3.44 -5.79
N SER A 213 2.17 2.13 -5.83
CA SER A 213 3.28 1.22 -6.06
C SER A 213 3.06 0.35 -7.29
N LYS A 214 4.12 -0.20 -7.85
CA LYS A 214 4.02 -1.09 -9.01
C LYS A 214 3.27 -2.38 -8.67
N TYR A 215 3.40 -2.89 -7.45
CA TYR A 215 2.69 -4.11 -7.03
C TYR A 215 1.19 -3.87 -6.79
N GLU A 216 0.83 -2.78 -6.10
CA GLU A 216 -0.55 -2.57 -5.61
C GLU A 216 -1.41 -1.70 -6.54
N SER A 217 -0.78 -0.98 -7.47
CA SER A 217 -1.51 -0.16 -8.45
C SER A 217 -2.23 -1.05 -9.46
N VAL A 218 -3.53 -0.87 -9.57
CA VAL A 218 -4.36 -1.49 -10.61
C VAL A 218 -4.22 -0.82 -11.97
N ASP A 219 -3.66 0.39 -12.01
CA ASP A 219 -3.48 1.19 -13.22
C ASP A 219 -2.08 1.02 -13.81
N PHE A 220 -1.15 0.36 -13.11
CA PHE A 220 0.26 0.32 -13.53
C PHE A 220 0.50 -0.68 -14.66
N ASP A 221 0.96 -0.15 -15.79
CA ASP A 221 1.45 -0.93 -16.93
C ASP A 221 2.97 -1.16 -16.82
N GLU A 222 3.37 -2.43 -16.73
CA GLU A 222 4.78 -2.84 -16.72
C GLU A 222 5.35 -2.97 -18.15
N ASP A 223 6.57 -2.48 -18.35
CA ASP A 223 7.26 -2.43 -19.64
C ASP A 223 7.63 -3.80 -20.19
N SER A 224 7.92 -4.74 -19.29
CA SER A 224 8.19 -6.12 -19.68
C SER A 224 6.94 -6.82 -20.21
N ARG A 225 5.75 -6.22 -20.07
CA ARG A 225 4.43 -6.78 -20.42
C ARG A 225 4.03 -8.03 -19.63
N ILE A 226 4.69 -8.26 -18.50
CA ILE A 226 4.26 -9.19 -17.46
C ILE A 226 3.91 -8.32 -16.25
N GLY A 227 2.78 -8.57 -15.59
CA GLY A 227 2.39 -7.82 -14.40
C GLY A 227 3.53 -7.80 -13.37
N PHE A 228 3.84 -6.63 -12.82
CA PHE A 228 4.88 -6.51 -11.79
C PHE A 228 4.53 -7.36 -10.57
N ASN A 229 3.27 -7.33 -10.14
CA ASN A 229 2.75 -8.18 -9.07
C ASN A 229 2.96 -9.68 -9.32
N ILE A 230 2.73 -10.16 -10.56
CA ILE A 230 2.96 -11.56 -10.93
C ILE A 230 4.44 -11.94 -10.82
N GLN A 231 5.32 -11.09 -11.36
CA GLN A 231 6.77 -11.30 -11.23
C GLN A 231 7.20 -11.37 -9.76
N MET A 232 6.67 -10.49 -8.91
CA MET A 232 7.03 -10.46 -7.48
C MET A 232 6.38 -11.57 -6.65
N ASP A 233 5.23 -12.11 -7.08
CA ASP A 233 4.64 -13.32 -6.49
C ASP A 233 5.48 -14.55 -6.83
N GLU A 234 5.92 -14.69 -8.07
CA GLU A 234 6.83 -15.78 -8.46
C GLU A 234 8.19 -15.68 -7.76
N LEU A 235 8.70 -14.46 -7.56
CA LEU A 235 9.88 -14.22 -6.73
C LEU A 235 9.66 -14.73 -5.30
N ASN A 236 8.55 -14.36 -4.65
CA ASN A 236 8.22 -14.81 -3.31
C ASN A 236 8.24 -16.35 -3.25
N ASP A 237 7.54 -17.00 -4.17
CA ASP A 237 7.39 -18.46 -4.18
C ASP A 237 8.72 -19.15 -4.41
N LYS A 238 9.54 -18.64 -5.33
CA LYS A 238 10.89 -19.15 -5.59
C LYS A 238 11.80 -19.00 -4.37
N VAL A 239 11.81 -17.84 -3.71
CA VAL A 239 12.66 -17.62 -2.52
C VAL A 239 12.20 -18.50 -1.37
N VAL A 240 10.89 -18.67 -1.15
CA VAL A 240 10.36 -19.57 -0.12
C VAL A 240 10.71 -21.03 -0.43
N ALA A 241 10.65 -21.46 -1.69
CA ALA A 241 10.99 -22.82 -2.07
C ALA A 241 12.49 -23.12 -1.96
N THR A 242 13.33 -22.18 -2.40
CA THR A 242 14.79 -22.39 -2.55
C THR A 242 15.61 -21.86 -1.38
N GLN A 243 15.02 -20.99 -0.56
CA GLN A 243 15.70 -20.25 0.51
C GLN A 243 16.86 -19.38 0.00
N ASN A 244 16.87 -19.04 -1.30
CA ASN A 244 17.90 -18.25 -1.93
C ASN A 244 17.31 -16.96 -2.52
N MET A 245 17.59 -15.83 -1.87
CA MET A 245 17.11 -14.52 -2.31
C MET A 245 17.81 -14.01 -3.59
N LEU A 246 18.95 -14.57 -3.97
CA LEU A 246 19.76 -14.06 -5.08
C LEU A 246 19.60 -14.88 -6.36
N ASP A 247 18.86 -15.99 -6.33
CA ASP A 247 18.60 -16.80 -7.52
C ASP A 247 17.37 -16.26 -8.25
N LEU A 248 17.58 -15.70 -9.44
CA LEU A 248 16.53 -15.26 -10.34
C LEU A 248 16.25 -16.25 -11.47
N THR A 249 16.91 -17.41 -11.48
CA THR A 249 16.85 -18.36 -12.59
C THR A 249 15.41 -18.85 -12.81
N GLY A 250 14.92 -18.77 -14.05
CA GLY A 250 13.55 -19.19 -14.39
C GLY A 250 12.46 -18.19 -13.98
N LEU A 251 12.82 -17.03 -13.41
CA LEU A 251 11.85 -15.94 -13.22
C LEU A 251 11.65 -15.16 -14.53
N PRO A 252 10.43 -14.65 -14.76
CA PRO A 252 10.05 -13.93 -15.97
C PRO A 252 10.80 -12.62 -16.16
N ALA A 253 11.02 -12.25 -17.42
CA ALA A 253 11.64 -10.99 -17.82
C ALA A 253 13.01 -10.73 -17.15
N THR A 254 13.80 -11.79 -16.97
CA THR A 254 15.18 -11.69 -16.47
C THR A 254 16.19 -11.64 -17.63
N GLU A 255 15.89 -12.11 -18.83
CA GLU A 255 16.84 -11.96 -19.95
C GLU A 255 16.82 -10.54 -20.56
N GLU A 256 17.97 -10.09 -21.08
CA GLU A 256 18.13 -8.76 -21.69
C GLU A 256 17.13 -8.47 -22.83
N THR A 257 16.78 -9.52 -23.59
CA THR A 257 15.84 -9.43 -24.72
C THR A 257 14.76 -10.50 -24.57
N GLY A 258 13.53 -10.17 -24.97
CA GLY A 258 12.40 -11.09 -24.99
C GLY A 258 11.75 -11.15 -26.37
N ASP A 259 11.24 -12.32 -26.74
CA ASP A 259 10.33 -12.49 -27.87
C ASP A 259 8.94 -12.75 -27.28
N TYR A 260 8.08 -11.73 -27.31
CA TYR A 260 6.75 -11.82 -26.70
C TYR A 260 5.94 -13.04 -27.16
N LYS A 261 6.13 -13.50 -28.42
CA LYS A 261 5.41 -14.68 -28.93
C LYS A 261 5.89 -15.99 -28.30
N LYS A 262 7.15 -16.05 -27.87
CA LYS A 262 7.78 -17.26 -27.32
C LYS A 262 7.87 -17.24 -25.80
N SER A 263 8.29 -16.11 -25.24
CA SER A 263 8.61 -15.97 -23.82
C SER A 263 7.58 -15.17 -23.03
N GLY A 264 6.60 -14.54 -23.69
CA GLY A 264 5.55 -13.76 -23.01
C GLY A 264 6.00 -12.40 -22.47
N PHE A 265 7.23 -11.96 -22.75
CA PHE A 265 7.74 -10.63 -22.37
C PHE A 265 8.52 -9.97 -23.51
N THR A 266 8.66 -8.65 -23.44
CA THR A 266 9.35 -7.85 -24.48
C THR A 266 10.74 -7.39 -24.10
N THR A 267 10.99 -7.15 -22.81
CA THR A 267 12.28 -6.63 -22.32
C THR A 267 12.51 -7.06 -20.88
N ARG A 268 13.78 -7.03 -20.44
CA ARG A 268 14.15 -7.25 -19.03
C ARG A 268 13.43 -6.25 -18.12
N ASN A 269 12.92 -6.71 -16.99
CA ASN A 269 12.46 -5.80 -15.95
C ASN A 269 13.65 -5.30 -15.11
N THR A 270 13.90 -3.99 -15.10
CA THR A 270 14.98 -3.38 -14.31
C THR A 270 14.78 -3.53 -12.80
N ALA A 271 13.58 -3.86 -12.36
CA ALA A 271 13.27 -4.13 -10.96
C ALA A 271 14.11 -5.28 -10.37
N TRP A 272 14.56 -6.22 -11.21
CA TRP A 272 15.42 -7.32 -10.77
C TRP A 272 16.76 -6.85 -10.22
N ASP A 273 17.36 -5.83 -10.85
CA ASP A 273 18.66 -5.28 -10.42
C ASP A 273 18.51 -4.51 -9.10
N ASN A 274 17.42 -3.74 -8.99
CA ASN A 274 17.07 -3.03 -7.76
C ASN A 274 16.78 -3.99 -6.61
N TYR A 275 16.02 -5.07 -6.87
CA TYR A 275 15.76 -6.13 -5.93
C TYR A 275 17.05 -6.78 -5.44
N LEU A 276 17.94 -7.20 -6.34
CA LEU A 276 19.20 -7.86 -5.97
C LEU A 276 20.06 -6.97 -5.07
N LYS A 277 20.17 -5.68 -5.38
CA LYS A 277 20.88 -4.71 -4.53
C LYS A 277 20.33 -4.67 -3.10
N LEU A 278 19.02 -4.70 -2.91
CA LEU A 278 18.40 -4.73 -1.59
C LEU A 278 18.52 -6.11 -0.93
N ALA A 279 18.36 -7.18 -1.70
CA ALA A 279 18.43 -8.56 -1.26
C ALA A 279 19.81 -8.90 -0.72
N GLU A 280 20.89 -8.48 -1.37
CA GLU A 280 22.27 -8.66 -0.91
C GLU A 280 22.49 -8.04 0.48
N LYS A 281 22.06 -6.78 0.64
CA LYS A 281 22.18 -6.03 1.91
C LYS A 281 21.36 -6.68 3.02
N LEU A 282 20.11 -7.03 2.73
CA LEU A 282 19.21 -7.60 3.72
C LEU A 282 19.65 -9.01 4.11
N GLN A 283 20.07 -9.83 3.14
CA GLN A 283 20.62 -11.17 3.40
C GLN A 283 21.87 -11.12 4.26
N ALA A 284 22.78 -10.16 4.02
CA ALA A 284 23.96 -9.98 4.86
C ALA A 284 23.60 -9.64 6.31
N GLU A 285 22.62 -8.75 6.53
CA GLU A 285 22.15 -8.41 7.87
C GLU A 285 21.47 -9.60 8.56
N MET A 286 20.65 -10.37 7.83
CA MET A 286 19.98 -11.57 8.35
C MET A 286 20.98 -12.68 8.73
N LYS A 287 22.06 -12.85 7.95
CA LYS A 287 23.16 -13.78 8.27
C LYS A 287 23.94 -13.33 9.51
N LYS A 288 24.22 -12.03 9.61
CA LYS A 288 24.88 -11.43 10.78
C LYS A 288 24.08 -11.64 12.07
N ASP A 289 22.76 -11.54 11.99
CA ASP A 289 21.84 -11.82 13.09
C ASP A 289 21.60 -13.32 13.32
N LYS A 290 22.15 -14.19 12.47
CA LYS A 290 22.03 -15.66 12.52
C LYS A 290 20.59 -16.16 12.44
N VAL A 291 19.70 -15.41 11.77
CA VAL A 291 18.32 -15.87 11.52
C VAL A 291 18.22 -16.78 10.30
N ILE A 292 19.20 -16.73 9.41
CA ILE A 292 19.36 -17.65 8.28
C ILE A 292 20.82 -18.12 8.21
N LYS A 293 21.07 -19.17 7.42
CA LYS A 293 22.42 -19.71 7.18
C LYS A 293 23.16 -18.95 6.10
#